data_AF-R7HT82-F1
#
_entry.id   AF-R7HT82-F1
#
_cell.length_a   1.000
_cell.length_b   1.000
_cell.length_c   1.000
_cell.angle_alpha   90.00
_cell.angle_beta   90.00
_cell.angle_gamma   90.00
#
_symmetry.space_group_name_H-M   'P 1'
#
loop_
_entity.id
_entity.type
_entity.pdbx_description
1 polymer ?
#
loop_
_entity_poly.entity_id
_entity_poly.type
_entity_poly.pdbx_seq_one_letter_code
_entity_poly.pdbx_strand_id
1 'polypeptide(L)'
;MGLLIFAYRKLDIIRQRNDIQYRLMNLTRKLSDLQQYASNIADGSVSMSDMMNTPSSMFGRQMMYMQYAHNGAIFGAQQKFGMMQPMIAAQMQQMQDPNMQAMYQQWIFKNLYDQERERMGKQEAKLLNEQEKQIQQEKAKLETQLKMLEQEYEACKQGEDAGIKAMKPEYTA
;
A
#
# COMPACT_ATOMS: atom_id res chain seq x y z
N MET A 1 -22.83 -29.04 -32.81
CA MET A 1 -21.70 -28.08 -32.83
C MET A 1 -21.91 -26.92 -31.85
N GLY A 2 -23.10 -26.29 -31.77
CA GLY A 2 -23.34 -25.15 -30.84
C GLY A 2 -23.14 -25.44 -29.35
N LEU A 3 -23.62 -26.59 -28.84
CA LEU A 3 -23.46 -26.97 -27.43
C LEU A 3 -21.99 -27.10 -26.98
N LEU A 4 -21.13 -27.64 -27.83
CA LEU A 4 -19.70 -27.79 -27.53
C LEU A 4 -18.99 -26.44 -27.47
N ILE A 5 -19.41 -25.46 -28.28
CA ILE A 5 -18.87 -24.10 -28.27
C ILE A 5 -19.25 -23.39 -26.95
N PHE A 6 -20.51 -23.51 -26.51
CA PHE A 6 -20.94 -22.95 -25.22
C PHE A 6 -20.24 -23.64 -24.04
N ALA A 7 -20.07 -24.96 -24.08
CA ALA A 7 -19.35 -25.70 -23.05
C ALA A 7 -17.87 -25.27 -22.93
N TYR A 8 -17.18 -25.12 -24.07
CA TYR A 8 -15.81 -24.63 -24.09
C TYR A 8 -15.70 -23.19 -23.56
N ARG A 9 -16.60 -22.30 -23.99
CA ARG A 9 -16.60 -20.90 -23.53
C ARG A 9 -16.87 -20.79 -22.02
N LYS A 10 -17.79 -21.58 -21.46
CA LYS A 10 -18.01 -21.65 -20.00
C LYS A 10 -16.74 -22.06 -19.25
N LEU A 11 -16.01 -23.07 -19.74
CA LEU A 11 -14.76 -23.53 -19.11
C LEU A 11 -13.69 -22.43 -19.13
N ASP A 12 -13.56 -21.71 -20.25
CA ASP A 12 -12.67 -20.56 -20.38
C ASP A 12 -13.05 -19.44 -19.41
N ILE A 13 -14.33 -19.08 -19.33
CA ILE A 13 -14.85 -18.09 -18.38
C ILE A 13 -14.56 -18.52 -16.93
N ILE A 14 -14.76 -19.79 -16.57
CA ILE A 14 -14.46 -20.29 -15.23
C ILE A 14 -12.98 -20.11 -14.88
N ARG A 15 -12.06 -20.41 -15.81
CA ARG A 15 -10.62 -20.19 -15.60
C ARG A 15 -10.31 -18.71 -15.38
N GLN A 16 -10.86 -17.84 -16.22
CA GLN A 16 -10.66 -16.39 -16.10
C GLN A 16 -11.22 -15.83 -14.78
N ARG A 17 -12.39 -16.31 -14.33
CA ARG A 17 -12.96 -15.93 -13.03
C ARG A 17 -12.05 -16.34 -11.88
N ASN A 18 -11.54 -17.56 -11.90
CA ASN A 18 -10.60 -18.04 -10.87
C ASN A 18 -9.34 -17.17 -10.84
N ASP A 19 -8.73 -16.88 -11.98
CA ASP A 19 -7.53 -16.03 -12.06
C ASP A 19 -7.80 -14.61 -11.51
N ILE A 20 -8.95 -14.01 -11.86
CA ILE A 20 -9.35 -12.70 -11.34
C ILE A 20 -9.57 -12.75 -9.83
N GLN A 21 -10.22 -13.79 -9.32
CA GLN A 21 -10.44 -13.97 -7.88
C GLN A 21 -9.12 -14.16 -7.11
N TYR A 22 -8.16 -14.91 -7.64
CA TYR A 22 -6.82 -15.01 -7.06
C TYR A 22 -6.11 -13.65 -7.01
N ARG A 23 -6.20 -12.86 -8.09
CA ARG A 23 -5.65 -11.50 -8.12
C ARG A 23 -6.33 -10.59 -7.09
N LEU A 24 -7.65 -10.62 -7.01
CA LEU A 24 -8.43 -9.86 -6.01
C LEU A 24 -8.06 -10.24 -4.57
N MET A 25 -7.85 -11.54 -4.30
CA MET A 25 -7.39 -12.01 -2.99
C MET A 25 -6.01 -11.42 -2.65
N ASN A 26 -5.06 -11.49 -3.59
CA ASN A 26 -3.70 -10.95 -3.37
C ASN A 26 -3.70 -9.43 -3.17
N LEU A 27 -4.47 -8.70 -3.96
CA LEU A 27 -4.62 -7.24 -3.80
C LEU A 27 -5.29 -6.89 -2.47
N THR A 28 -6.27 -7.68 -2.02
CA THR A 28 -6.94 -7.46 -0.73
C THR A 28 -6.00 -7.71 0.45
N ARG A 29 -5.18 -8.77 0.39
CA ARG A 29 -4.13 -9.01 1.39
C ARG A 29 -3.13 -7.85 1.43
N LYS A 30 -2.63 -7.43 0.27
CA LYS A 30 -1.70 -6.30 0.16
C LYS A 30 -2.29 -5.00 0.70
N LEU A 31 -3.58 -4.74 0.44
CA LEU A 31 -4.28 -3.58 0.99
C LEU A 31 -4.36 -3.63 2.52
N SER A 32 -4.70 -4.79 3.08
CA SER A 32 -4.75 -4.96 4.55
C SER A 32 -3.37 -4.75 5.19
N ASP A 33 -2.32 -5.31 4.59
CA ASP A 33 -0.95 -5.13 5.06
C ASP A 33 -0.52 -3.66 5.00
N LEU A 34 -0.89 -2.94 3.92
CA LEU A 34 -0.60 -1.50 3.77
C LEU A 34 -1.33 -0.66 4.81
N GLN A 35 -2.59 -0.98 5.11
CA GLN A 35 -3.38 -0.27 6.11
C GLN A 35 -2.81 -0.46 7.52
N GLN A 36 -2.37 -1.68 7.86
CA GLN A 36 -1.69 -1.95 9.13
C GLN A 36 -0.36 -1.19 9.21
N TYR A 37 0.41 -1.18 8.12
CA TYR A 37 1.66 -0.40 8.03
C TYR A 37 1.42 1.11 8.15
N ALA A 38 0.40 1.65 7.48
CA ALA A 38 0.04 3.06 7.55
C ALA A 38 -0.38 3.47 8.97
N SER A 39 -1.12 2.61 9.68
CA SER A 39 -1.46 2.81 11.09
C SER A 39 -0.21 2.91 11.97
N ASN A 40 0.77 2.03 11.76
CA ASN A 40 2.03 2.02 12.53
C ASN A 40 2.93 3.24 12.25
N ILE A 41 2.79 3.90 11.10
CA ILE A 41 3.52 5.14 10.79
C ILE A 41 2.79 6.39 11.29
N ALA A 42 1.46 6.37 11.29
CA ALA A 42 0.63 7.52 11.69
C ALA A 42 0.85 7.95 13.14
N ASP A 43 1.20 7.02 14.03
CA ASP A 43 1.49 7.30 15.44
C ASP A 43 2.84 8.01 15.69
N GLY A 44 3.56 8.42 14.64
CA GLY A 44 4.64 9.40 14.71
C GLY A 44 5.95 8.90 15.35
N SER A 45 5.94 7.71 15.94
CA SER A 45 7.12 6.96 16.35
C SER A 45 6.97 5.52 15.94
N VAL A 46 7.61 5.12 14.84
CA VAL A 46 7.91 3.70 14.61
C VAL A 46 8.82 3.25 15.75
N SER A 47 8.24 2.73 16.81
CA SER A 47 8.98 2.16 17.93
C SER A 47 9.35 0.72 17.59
N MET A 48 10.37 0.16 18.27
CA MET A 48 10.75 -1.26 18.08
C MET A 48 9.57 -2.21 18.37
N SER A 49 8.60 -1.77 19.17
CA SER A 49 7.33 -2.45 19.45
C SER A 49 6.43 -2.52 18.21
N ASP A 50 6.29 -1.41 17.48
CA ASP A 50 5.45 -1.37 16.28
C ASP A 50 6.08 -2.20 15.15
N MET A 51 7.41 -2.30 15.14
CA MET A 51 8.15 -3.16 14.22
C MET A 51 7.90 -4.67 14.47
N MET A 52 7.62 -5.07 15.71
CA MET A 52 7.21 -6.45 16.02
C MET A 52 5.77 -6.75 15.56
N ASN A 53 4.92 -5.72 15.47
CA ASN A 53 3.53 -5.86 15.06
C ASN A 53 3.32 -5.64 13.55
N THR A 54 4.36 -5.25 12.79
CA THR A 54 4.27 -5.09 11.34
C THR A 54 4.19 -6.46 10.65
N PRO A 55 3.27 -6.67 9.69
CA PRO A 55 3.22 -7.87 8.86
C PRO A 55 4.57 -8.19 8.22
N SER A 56 4.95 -9.47 8.16
CA SER A 56 6.24 -9.91 7.60
C SER A 56 6.46 -9.46 6.14
N SER A 57 5.38 -9.27 5.37
CA SER A 57 5.39 -8.71 4.02
C SER A 57 5.82 -7.24 3.96
N MET A 58 5.61 -6.47 5.03
CA MET A 58 5.91 -5.04 5.12
C MET A 58 7.11 -4.75 6.03
N PHE A 59 7.59 -5.73 6.81
CA PHE A 59 8.74 -5.59 7.69
C PHE A 59 9.98 -5.04 6.99
N GLY A 60 10.32 -5.58 5.81
CA GLY A 60 11.47 -5.10 5.03
C GLY A 60 11.32 -3.64 4.60
N ARG A 61 10.09 -3.23 4.25
CA ARG A 61 9.77 -1.84 3.90
C ARG A 61 9.83 -0.93 5.12
N GLN A 62 9.32 -1.37 6.27
CA GLN A 62 9.43 -0.65 7.54
C GLN A 62 10.90 -0.41 7.93
N MET A 63 11.74 -1.43 7.82
CA MET A 63 13.18 -1.31 8.09
C MET A 63 13.86 -0.33 7.14
N MET A 64 13.57 -0.43 5.83
CA MET A 64 14.05 0.52 4.83
C MET A 64 13.59 1.94 5.15
N TYR A 65 12.30 2.14 5.48
CA TYR A 65 11.76 3.44 5.85
C TYR A 65 12.43 3.98 7.11
N MET A 66 12.64 3.15 8.14
CA MET A 66 13.28 3.60 9.38
C MET A 66 14.73 4.01 9.12
N GLN A 67 15.48 3.24 8.33
CA GLN A 67 16.86 3.56 7.97
C GLN A 67 16.95 4.80 7.08
N TYR A 68 16.04 4.93 6.11
CA TYR A 68 15.98 6.09 5.21
C TYR A 68 15.53 7.36 5.94
N ALA A 69 14.48 7.27 6.76
CA ALA A 69 14.00 8.39 7.57
C ALA A 69 15.05 8.82 8.59
N HIS A 70 15.77 7.87 9.22
CA HIS A 70 16.86 8.19 10.14
C HIS A 70 18.03 8.88 9.44
N ASN A 71 18.55 8.31 8.35
CA ASN A 71 19.66 8.90 7.60
C ASN A 71 19.28 10.24 6.95
N GLY A 72 18.07 10.33 6.40
CA GLY A 72 17.52 11.55 5.80
C GLY A 72 17.32 12.65 6.83
N ALA A 73 16.79 12.31 8.01
CA ALA A 73 16.61 13.27 9.10
C ALA A 73 17.96 13.72 9.68
N ILE A 74 18.95 12.84 9.82
CA ILE A 74 20.32 13.24 10.22
C ILE A 74 20.91 14.18 9.18
N PHE A 75 20.88 13.85 7.89
CA PHE A 75 21.47 14.67 6.85
C PHE A 75 20.78 16.05 6.75
N GLY A 76 19.45 16.07 6.78
CA GLY A 76 18.65 17.30 6.77
C GLY A 76 18.88 18.16 8.02
N ALA A 77 18.91 17.53 9.20
CA ALA A 77 19.22 18.22 10.45
C ALA A 77 20.64 18.77 10.45
N GLN A 78 21.63 18.01 9.95
CA GLN A 78 23.04 18.43 9.89
C GLN A 78 23.25 19.58 8.89
N GLN A 79 22.57 19.56 7.74
CA GLN A 79 22.58 20.66 6.78
C GLN A 79 21.97 21.94 7.37
N LYS A 80 20.77 21.83 7.96
CA LYS A 80 20.10 22.97 8.61
C LYS A 80 20.89 23.50 9.80
N PHE A 81 21.47 22.61 10.58
CA PHE A 81 22.33 22.95 11.70
C PHE A 81 23.60 23.66 11.24
N GLY A 82 24.24 23.20 10.14
CA GLY A 82 25.40 23.88 9.53
C GLY A 82 25.05 25.27 9.00
N MET A 83 23.87 25.45 8.39
CA MET A 83 23.39 26.77 7.97
C MET A 83 23.07 27.70 9.14
N MET A 84 22.49 27.17 10.22
CA MET A 84 22.20 27.94 11.43
C MET A 84 23.42 28.10 12.32
N GLN A 85 24.54 27.41 12.05
CA GLN A 85 25.76 27.45 12.86
C GLN A 85 26.28 28.87 13.13
N PRO A 86 26.27 29.83 12.18
CA PRO A 86 26.70 31.20 12.46
C PRO A 86 25.75 31.94 13.40
N MET A 87 24.43 31.69 13.27
CA MET A 87 23.40 32.29 14.12
C MET A 87 23.40 31.66 15.52
N ILE A 88 23.56 30.34 15.60
CA ILE A 88 23.70 29.60 16.85
C ILE A 88 24.98 30.04 17.56
N ALA A 89 26.11 30.18 16.84
CA ALA A 89 27.37 30.66 17.41
C ALA A 89 27.26 32.10 17.95
N ALA A 90 26.54 32.98 17.25
CA ALA A 90 26.28 34.34 17.71
C ALA A 90 25.38 34.38 18.97
N GLN A 91 24.38 33.50 19.05
CA GLN A 91 23.52 33.36 20.23
C GLN A 91 24.26 32.70 21.42
N MET A 92 25.15 31.76 21.12
CA MET A 92 25.97 31.06 22.11
C MET A 92 27.10 31.92 22.68
N GLN A 93 27.58 32.93 21.95
CA GLN A 93 28.55 33.91 22.47
C GLN A 93 28.01 34.72 23.66
N GLN A 94 26.68 34.78 23.85
CA GLN A 94 26.07 35.38 25.05
C GLN A 94 25.93 34.41 26.23
N MET A 95 26.10 33.09 26.01
CA MET A 95 26.08 32.08 27.07
C MET A 95 27.49 31.82 27.58
N GLN A 96 27.74 32.15 28.85
CA GLN A 96 29.04 32.02 29.52
C GLN A 96 29.45 30.57 29.84
N ASP A 97 28.53 29.62 29.85
CA ASP A 97 28.78 28.24 30.32
C ASP A 97 29.01 27.24 29.16
N PRO A 98 30.20 26.62 29.04
CA PRO A 98 30.52 25.66 27.97
C PRO A 98 29.64 24.40 27.97
N ASN A 99 29.16 24.00 29.15
CA ASN A 99 28.32 22.81 29.29
C ASN A 99 26.88 23.07 28.80
N MET A 100 26.37 24.28 29.04
CA MET A 100 25.07 24.73 28.49
C MET A 100 25.14 24.90 26.96
N GLN A 101 26.28 25.35 26.43
CA GLN A 101 26.49 25.47 24.99
C GLN A 101 26.35 24.12 24.26
N ALA A 102 26.98 23.06 24.79
CA ALA A 102 26.89 21.72 24.21
C ALA A 102 25.45 21.17 24.29
N MET A 103 24.76 21.40 25.41
CA MET A 103 23.37 20.97 25.60
C MET A 103 22.42 21.70 24.64
N TYR A 104 22.63 23.00 24.42
CA TYR A 104 21.81 23.81 23.53
C TYR A 104 21.98 23.40 22.06
N GLN A 105 23.21 23.10 21.62
CA GLN A 105 23.46 22.54 20.29
C GLN A 105 22.76 21.19 20.09
N GLN A 106 22.83 20.29 21.07
CA GLN A 106 22.14 18.99 20.99
C GLN A 106 20.62 19.15 20.97
N TRP A 107 20.07 20.10 21.74
CA TRP A 107 18.64 20.37 21.76
C TRP A 107 18.14 20.92 20.42
N ILE A 108 18.87 21.85 19.80
CA ILE A 108 18.54 22.37 18.45
C ILE A 108 18.62 21.24 17.43
N PHE A 109 19.68 20.43 17.47
CA PHE A 109 19.82 19.31 16.54
C PHE A 109 18.68 18.30 16.70
N LYS A 110 18.29 17.97 17.93
CA LYS A 110 17.16 17.09 18.22
C LYS A 110 15.84 17.64 17.67
N ASN A 111 15.56 18.93 17.88
CA ASN A 111 14.35 19.56 17.32
C ASN A 111 14.34 19.53 15.79
N LEU A 112 15.47 19.82 15.15
CA LEU A 112 15.59 19.77 13.70
C LEU A 112 15.44 18.33 13.17
N TYR A 113 16.00 17.35 13.89
CA TYR A 113 15.85 15.93 13.59
C TYR A 113 14.39 15.49 13.70
N ASP A 114 13.70 15.83 14.78
CA ASP A 114 12.29 15.49 14.99
C ASP A 114 11.40 16.12 13.90
N GLN A 115 11.69 17.38 13.51
CA GLN A 115 10.98 18.08 12.43
C GLN A 115 11.18 17.42 11.06
N GLU A 116 12.42 17.03 10.72
CA GLU A 116 12.69 16.32 9.47
C GLU A 116 12.05 14.93 9.48
N ARG A 117 12.08 14.23 10.62
CA ARG A 117 11.44 12.92 10.76
C ARG A 117 9.93 13.00 10.55
N GLU A 118 9.27 14.01 11.10
CA GLU A 118 7.84 14.27 10.88
C GLU A 118 7.55 14.55 9.40
N ARG A 119 8.43 15.31 8.72
CA ARG A 119 8.31 15.57 7.28
C ARG A 119 8.40 14.29 6.46
N MET A 120 9.35 13.40 6.81
CA MET A 120 9.50 12.09 6.16
C MET A 120 8.29 11.19 6.42
N GLY A 121 7.72 11.21 7.64
CA GLY A 121 6.46 10.53 7.97
C GLY A 121 5.30 10.99 7.09
N LYS A 122 5.13 12.30 6.91
CA LYS A 122 4.09 12.86 6.02
C LYS A 122 4.29 12.47 4.55
N GLN A 123 5.54 12.35 4.09
CA GLN A 123 5.82 11.90 2.72
C GLN A 123 5.49 10.41 2.53
N GLU A 124 5.90 9.54 3.46
CA GLU A 124 5.57 8.12 3.39
C GLU A 124 4.05 7.89 3.49
N ALA A 125 3.36 8.61 4.37
CA ALA A 125 1.89 8.54 4.47
C ALA A 125 1.18 8.92 3.16
N LYS A 126 1.69 9.94 2.44
CA LYS A 126 1.17 10.29 1.11
C LYS A 126 1.40 9.17 0.09
N LEU A 127 2.60 8.61 0.05
CA LEU A 127 2.93 7.49 -0.84
C LEU A 127 2.06 6.26 -0.55
N LEU A 128 1.81 5.97 0.72
CA LEU A 128 0.94 4.87 1.13
C LEU A 128 -0.51 5.10 0.69
N ASN A 129 -1.06 6.29 0.94
CA ASN A 129 -2.42 6.62 0.50
C ASN A 129 -2.57 6.50 -1.02
N GLU A 130 -1.58 6.96 -1.78
CA GLU A 130 -1.59 6.84 -3.24
C GLU A 130 -1.53 5.38 -3.70
N GLN A 131 -0.73 4.54 -3.04
CA GLN A 131 -0.70 3.10 -3.31
C GLN A 131 -2.01 2.40 -2.94
N GLU A 132 -2.65 2.76 -1.82
CA GLU A 132 -3.97 2.26 -1.45
C GLU A 132 -5.01 2.62 -2.51
N LYS A 133 -5.00 3.87 -2.99
CA LYS A 133 -5.90 4.34 -4.04
C LYS A 133 -5.69 3.57 -5.34
N GLN A 134 -4.45 3.32 -5.74
CA GLN A 134 -4.14 2.51 -6.93
C GLN A 134 -4.67 1.07 -6.78
N ILE A 135 -4.46 0.44 -5.62
CA ILE A 135 -4.96 -0.92 -5.36
C ILE A 135 -6.50 -0.95 -5.37
N GLN A 136 -7.17 0.06 -4.81
CA GLN A 136 -8.62 0.15 -4.85
C GLN A 136 -9.16 0.31 -6.29
N GLN A 137 -8.50 1.13 -7.11
CA GLN A 137 -8.85 1.27 -8.52
C GLN A 137 -8.67 -0.04 -9.30
N GLU A 138 -7.57 -0.76 -9.05
CA GLU A 138 -7.31 -2.06 -9.68
C GLU A 138 -8.35 -3.11 -9.25
N LYS A 139 -8.70 -3.15 -7.95
CA LYS A 139 -9.78 -3.99 -7.44
C LYS A 139 -11.11 -3.69 -8.14
N ALA A 140 -11.50 -2.42 -8.22
CA ALA A 140 -12.76 -2.03 -8.89
C ALA A 140 -12.78 -2.44 -10.37
N LYS A 141 -11.65 -2.33 -11.08
CA LYS A 141 -11.51 -2.80 -12.46
C LYS A 141 -11.69 -4.32 -12.56
N LEU A 142 -11.04 -5.08 -11.68
CA LEU A 142 -11.14 -6.54 -11.65
C LEU A 142 -12.54 -7.02 -11.26
N GLU A 143 -13.20 -6.37 -10.30
CA GLU A 143 -14.59 -6.63 -9.91
C GLU A 143 -15.55 -6.36 -11.07
N THR A 144 -15.32 -5.28 -11.83
CA THR A 144 -16.09 -4.98 -13.04
C THR A 144 -15.90 -6.05 -14.11
N GLN A 145 -14.66 -6.51 -14.33
CA GLN A 145 -14.37 -7.63 -15.25
C GLN A 145 -15.05 -8.92 -14.80
N LEU A 146 -15.01 -9.22 -13.50
CA LEU A 146 -15.67 -10.39 -12.93
C LEU A 146 -17.19 -10.35 -13.20
N LYS A 147 -17.82 -9.19 -12.98
CA LYS A 147 -19.26 -9.00 -13.23
C LYS A 147 -19.63 -9.19 -14.71
N MET A 148 -18.81 -8.69 -15.63
CA MET A 148 -19.02 -8.91 -17.07
C MET A 148 -18.89 -10.40 -17.44
N LEU A 149 -17.89 -11.09 -16.90
CA LEU A 149 -17.72 -12.53 -17.10
C LEU A 149 -18.87 -13.35 -16.51
N GLU A 150 -19.44 -12.92 -15.38
CA GLU A 150 -20.62 -13.56 -14.79
C GLU A 150 -21.86 -13.40 -15.67
N GLN A 151 -22.08 -12.21 -16.22
CA GLN A 151 -23.15 -11.99 -17.21
C GLN A 151 -22.96 -12.84 -18.47
N GLU A 152 -21.72 -12.93 -18.97
CA GLU A 152 -21.40 -13.78 -20.12
C GLU A 152 -21.62 -15.26 -19.81
N TYR A 153 -21.24 -15.71 -18.60
CA TYR A 153 -21.47 -17.07 -18.16
C TYR A 153 -22.96 -17.43 -18.11
N GLU A 154 -23.79 -16.53 -17.57
CA GLU A 154 -25.25 -16.70 -17.54
C GLU A 154 -25.85 -16.74 -18.95
N ALA A 155 -25.40 -15.87 -19.85
CA ALA A 155 -25.83 -15.88 -21.25
C ALA A 155 -25.43 -17.19 -21.96
N CYS A 156 -24.21 -17.68 -21.73
CA CYS A 156 -23.76 -18.96 -22.27
C CYS A 156 -24.60 -20.13 -21.74
N LYS A 157 -24.94 -20.12 -20.45
CA LYS A 157 -25.79 -21.14 -19.83
C LYS A 157 -27.20 -21.13 -20.43
N GLN A 158 -27.81 -19.95 -20.58
CA GLN A 158 -29.14 -19.82 -21.20
C GLN A 158 -29.14 -20.27 -22.67
N GLY A 159 -28.10 -19.93 -23.43
CA GLY A 159 -27.93 -20.35 -24.82
C GLY A 159 -27.77 -21.87 -24.96
N GLU A 160 -27.02 -22.49 -24.03
CA GLU A 160 -26.89 -23.95 -23.96
C GLU A 160 -28.23 -24.61 -23.60
N ASP A 161 -28.93 -24.13 -22.57
CA ASP A 161 -30.25 -24.66 -22.16
C ASP A 161 -31.28 -24.58 -23.29
N ALA A 162 -31.29 -23.48 -24.06
CA ALA A 162 -32.12 -23.33 -25.25
C ALA A 162 -31.72 -24.32 -26.36
N GLY A 163 -30.41 -24.51 -26.58
CA GLY A 163 -29.89 -25.50 -27.52
C GLY A 163 -30.25 -26.94 -27.15
N ILE A 164 -30.21 -27.27 -25.85
CA ILE A 164 -30.63 -28.58 -25.32
C ILE A 164 -32.13 -28.79 -25.57
N LYS A 165 -32.97 -27.79 -25.28
CA LYS A 165 -34.42 -27.85 -25.55
C LYS A 165 -34.71 -28.08 -27.02
N ALA A 166 -34.02 -27.40 -27.92
CA ALA A 166 -34.19 -27.56 -29.37
C ALA A 166 -33.70 -28.91 -29.91
N MET A 167 -32.76 -29.57 -29.22
CA MET A 167 -32.26 -30.90 -29.57
C MET A 167 -33.06 -32.04 -28.92
N LYS A 168 -34.01 -31.74 -28.03
CA LYS A 168 -34.82 -32.76 -27.38
C LYS A 168 -35.68 -33.46 -28.44
N PRO A 169 -35.63 -34.80 -28.56
CA PRO A 169 -36.48 -35.50 -29.51
C PRO A 169 -37.95 -35.34 -29.10
N GLU A 170 -38.78 -34.88 -30.04
CA GLU A 170 -40.23 -34.93 -29.90
C GLU A 170 -40.71 -36.29 -30.39
N TYR A 171 -41.12 -37.14 -29.44
CA TYR A 171 -41.78 -38.40 -29.77
C TYR A 171 -43.29 -38.14 -29.83
N THR A 172 -43.86 -38.13 -31.03
CA THR A 172 -45.31 -38.25 -31.23
C THR A 172 -45.71 -39.72 -31.26
N ALA A 173 -46.73 -40.09 -30.48
CA ALA A 173 -47.34 -41.41 -30.47
C ALA A 173 -48.17 -41.66 -31.74
#